data_AF-A0A9D6SUI5-F1
#
_entry.id   AF-A0A9D6SUI5-F1
#
_cell.length_a   1.000
_cell.length_b   1.000
_cell.length_c   1.000
_cell.angle_alpha   90.00
_cell.angle_beta   90.00
_cell.angle_gamma   90.00
#
_symmetry.space_group_name_H-M   'P 1'
#
loop_
_entity.id
_entity.type
_entity.pdbx_description
1 polymer ?
#
loop_
_entity_poly.entity_id
_entity_poly.type
_entity_poly.pdbx_seq_one_letter_code
_entity_poly.pdbx_strand_id
1 'polypeptide(L)'
;GFAPSAPLGTSQDKSVKLGINVIRPILLLTREETAAYCRQHDLNPRTDTSNLSLSPFRNRIRLRLLPLLKEYNPEIVEALVRTARIAQDDMAFLESDAAKAWEKVARKEQNNIVFEKKKFLALPLALQRELLLKGIETLVGTLKDIELVHIEEVIDAMRKPAGRVIILPDSLEFVIEYERFVLGKDPAALSPFPQLRGEFKLNVPGTTKLPGWVVTVTVVPPDVLKRDVADYKAYLDFEKTGKDLTVRSRQPGDRFHPMGMTEPKKLNQFMVDSKIPHLWRERIPVVCSPEQIVWVVGYRIDERVKVMPETKQLLELKFRRV
;
A
#
# COMPACT_ATOMS: atom_id res chain seq x y z
N GLY A 1 -44.62 -32.11 27.88
CA GLY A 1 -44.00 -30.79 28.12
C GLY A 1 -42.66 -30.76 27.43
N PHE A 2 -42.58 -30.11 26.27
CA PHE A 2 -41.32 -29.78 25.62
C PHE A 2 -40.98 -28.35 26.01
N ALA A 3 -39.97 -28.17 26.86
CA ALA A 3 -39.42 -26.85 27.13
C ALA A 3 -38.65 -26.40 25.87
N PRO A 4 -38.89 -25.20 25.34
CA PRO A 4 -38.08 -24.66 24.26
C PRO A 4 -36.71 -24.29 24.86
N SER A 5 -35.66 -25.00 24.46
CA SER A 5 -34.30 -24.53 24.65
C SER A 5 -34.15 -23.18 23.94
N ALA A 6 -33.65 -22.18 24.67
CA ALA A 6 -33.56 -20.78 24.27
C ALA A 6 -32.94 -20.55 22.87
N PRO A 7 -33.34 -19.48 22.14
CA PRO A 7 -32.76 -19.15 20.85
C PRO A 7 -31.34 -18.61 21.05
N LEU A 8 -30.35 -19.47 20.88
CA LEU A 8 -28.93 -19.10 20.84
C LEU A 8 -28.56 -18.63 19.43
N GLY A 9 -28.40 -17.32 19.28
CA GLY A 9 -27.51 -16.67 18.30
C GLY A 9 -27.94 -16.72 16.84
N THR A 10 -28.51 -15.61 16.35
CA THR A 10 -28.58 -15.33 14.92
C THR A 10 -27.16 -15.16 14.36
N SER A 11 -26.67 -16.12 13.58
CA SER A 11 -25.44 -15.97 12.79
C SER A 11 -25.67 -14.87 11.73
N GLN A 12 -25.06 -13.71 11.95
CA GLN A 12 -25.05 -12.59 11.00
C GLN A 12 -23.88 -12.77 10.05
N ASP A 13 -24.15 -12.73 8.75
CA ASP A 13 -23.12 -12.70 7.72
C ASP A 13 -23.18 -11.32 7.03
N LYS A 14 -22.14 -10.51 7.21
CA LYS A 14 -22.06 -9.18 6.61
C LYS A 14 -21.75 -9.33 5.12
N SER A 15 -22.80 -9.43 4.31
CA SER A 15 -22.71 -9.28 2.85
C SER A 15 -22.45 -7.80 2.51
N VAL A 16 -21.18 -7.41 2.45
CA VAL A 16 -20.70 -6.01 2.28
C VAL A 16 -21.13 -5.35 0.95
N LYS A 17 -21.63 -6.10 -0.04
CA LYS A 17 -21.89 -5.56 -1.38
C LYS A 17 -23.17 -4.73 -1.57
N LEU A 18 -24.16 -4.81 -0.67
CA LEU A 18 -25.46 -4.15 -0.86
C LEU A 18 -26.01 -3.43 0.40
N GLY A 19 -25.27 -3.41 1.51
CA GLY A 19 -25.81 -2.94 2.80
C GLY A 19 -26.94 -3.82 3.36
N ILE A 20 -27.14 -5.01 2.79
CA ILE A 20 -28.17 -5.97 3.19
C ILE A 20 -27.58 -6.87 4.27
N ASN A 21 -28.19 -6.84 5.46
CA ASN A 21 -27.89 -7.79 6.52
C ASN A 21 -28.62 -9.12 6.22
N VAL A 22 -27.86 -10.17 5.91
CA VAL A 22 -28.41 -11.50 5.63
C VAL A 22 -28.41 -12.30 6.93
N ILE A 23 -29.60 -12.53 7.47
CA ILE A 23 -29.80 -13.39 8.65
C ILE A 23 -30.14 -14.80 8.15
N ARG A 24 -29.55 -15.83 8.76
CA ARG A 24 -29.85 -17.24 8.44
C ARG A 24 -30.45 -17.98 9.65
N PRO A 25 -31.73 -17.77 9.98
CA PRO A 25 -32.34 -18.28 11.22
C PRO A 25 -32.34 -19.81 11.35
N ILE A 26 -32.38 -20.51 10.22
CA ILE A 26 -32.45 -21.98 10.16
C ILE A 26 -31.09 -22.65 9.93
N LEU A 27 -29.98 -21.91 10.05
CA LEU A 27 -28.63 -22.43 9.76
C LEU A 27 -28.25 -23.60 10.68
N LEU A 28 -28.76 -23.59 11.91
CA LEU A 28 -28.48 -24.60 12.93
C LEU A 28 -29.47 -25.79 12.89
N LEU A 29 -30.50 -25.74 12.03
CA LEU A 29 -31.49 -26.79 11.93
C LEU A 29 -31.08 -27.80 10.87
N THR A 30 -31.24 -29.08 11.19
CA THR A 30 -31.01 -30.17 10.24
C THR A 30 -32.14 -30.27 9.21
N ARG A 31 -31.86 -30.98 8.12
CA ARG A 31 -32.90 -31.25 7.12
C ARG A 31 -34.02 -32.13 7.68
N GLU A 32 -33.68 -33.01 8.63
CA GLU A 32 -34.63 -33.89 9.30
C GLU A 32 -35.56 -33.11 10.23
N GLU A 33 -35.01 -32.16 11.01
CA GLU A 33 -35.80 -31.26 11.88
C GLU A 33 -36.76 -30.39 11.08
N THR A 34 -36.27 -29.77 9.99
CA THR A 34 -37.15 -28.97 9.11
C THR A 34 -38.23 -29.82 8.45
N ALA A 35 -37.93 -31.07 8.07
CA ALA A 35 -38.93 -31.99 7.52
C ALA A 35 -39.95 -32.45 8.58
N ALA A 36 -39.50 -32.72 9.81
CA ALA A 36 -40.36 -33.07 10.93
C ALA A 36 -41.32 -31.92 11.28
N TYR A 37 -40.82 -30.69 11.31
CA TYR A 37 -41.64 -29.49 11.50
C TYR A 37 -42.71 -29.36 10.40
N CYS A 38 -42.34 -29.52 9.13
CA CYS A 38 -43.31 -29.50 8.04
C CYS A 38 -44.40 -30.57 8.21
N ARG A 39 -44.03 -31.80 8.60
CA ARG A 39 -45.00 -32.87 8.86
C ARG A 39 -45.93 -32.56 10.04
N GLN A 40 -45.40 -32.03 11.12
CA GLN A 40 -46.17 -31.68 12.32
C GLN A 40 -47.22 -30.60 12.04
N HIS A 41 -46.93 -29.69 11.10
CA HIS A 41 -47.79 -28.56 10.75
C HIS A 41 -48.52 -28.72 9.41
N ASP A 42 -48.54 -29.93 8.84
CA ASP A 42 -49.18 -30.26 7.55
C ASP A 42 -48.75 -29.32 6.40
N LEU A 43 -47.47 -28.94 6.38
CA LEU A 43 -46.88 -28.14 5.32
C LEU A 43 -46.36 -29.08 4.21
N ASN A 44 -46.65 -28.73 2.95
CA ASN A 44 -46.22 -29.48 1.76
C ASN A 44 -45.19 -28.67 0.93
N PRO A 45 -43.88 -28.77 1.21
CA PRO A 45 -42.85 -28.05 0.47
C PRO A 45 -42.73 -28.59 -0.95
N ARG A 46 -42.61 -27.68 -1.92
CA ARG A 46 -42.33 -28.06 -3.32
C ARG A 46 -40.92 -28.63 -3.43
N THR A 47 -40.77 -29.80 -4.04
CA THR A 47 -39.46 -30.39 -4.34
C THR A 47 -38.96 -29.84 -5.66
N ASP A 48 -37.86 -29.08 -5.62
CA ASP A 48 -37.17 -28.59 -6.81
C ASP A 48 -36.22 -29.68 -7.35
N THR A 49 -36.43 -30.10 -8.60
CA THR A 49 -35.69 -31.16 -9.29
C THR A 49 -34.21 -30.83 -9.47
N SER A 50 -33.84 -29.54 -9.49
CA SER A 50 -32.45 -29.10 -9.54
C SER A 50 -31.63 -29.55 -8.32
N ASN A 51 -32.29 -29.84 -7.19
CA ASN A 51 -31.65 -30.34 -5.98
C ASN A 51 -31.05 -31.75 -6.12
N LEU A 52 -31.51 -32.52 -7.11
CA LEU A 52 -31.06 -33.87 -7.39
C LEU A 52 -29.95 -33.89 -8.46
N SER A 53 -29.69 -32.77 -9.11
CA SER A 53 -28.63 -32.66 -10.11
C SER A 53 -27.25 -32.66 -9.47
N LEU A 54 -26.32 -33.44 -10.04
CA LEU A 54 -24.92 -33.48 -9.62
C LEU A 54 -24.04 -32.46 -10.35
N SER A 55 -24.60 -31.60 -11.21
CA SER A 55 -23.81 -30.57 -11.90
C SER A 55 -23.23 -29.53 -10.90
N PRO A 56 -24.01 -28.96 -9.97
CA PRO A 56 -23.46 -28.05 -8.96
C PRO A 56 -22.50 -28.76 -8.00
N PHE A 57 -21.32 -28.17 -7.75
CA PHE A 57 -20.32 -28.72 -6.81
C PHE A 57 -20.90 -28.95 -5.41
N ARG A 58 -21.71 -28.02 -4.90
CA ARG A 58 -22.43 -28.16 -3.62
C ARG A 58 -23.30 -29.42 -3.58
N ASN A 59 -23.99 -29.74 -4.67
CA ASN A 59 -24.83 -30.94 -4.73
C ASN A 59 -23.97 -32.21 -4.77
N ARG A 60 -22.82 -32.21 -5.46
CA ARG A 60 -21.86 -33.34 -5.41
C ARG A 60 -21.34 -33.58 -3.99
N ILE A 61 -21.00 -32.52 -3.25
CA ILE A 61 -20.62 -32.64 -1.84
C ILE A 61 -21.76 -33.28 -1.05
N ARG A 62 -22.98 -32.73 -1.15
CA ARG A 62 -24.14 -33.17 -0.37
C ARG A 62 -24.59 -34.60 -0.68
N LEU A 63 -24.65 -34.96 -1.96
CA LEU A 63 -25.27 -36.21 -2.43
C LEU A 63 -24.29 -37.37 -2.59
N ARG A 64 -22.98 -37.10 -2.70
CA ARG A 64 -21.96 -38.16 -2.85
C ARG A 64 -20.94 -38.16 -1.71
N LEU A 65 -20.27 -37.02 -1.49
CA LEU A 65 -19.15 -36.99 -0.56
C LEU A 65 -19.58 -37.12 0.90
N LEU A 66 -20.60 -36.37 1.35
CA LEU A 66 -21.06 -36.42 2.74
C LEU A 66 -21.60 -37.81 3.13
N PRO A 67 -22.43 -38.51 2.32
CA PRO A 67 -22.83 -39.88 2.62
C PRO A 67 -21.64 -40.83 2.75
N LEU A 68 -20.67 -40.75 1.82
CA LEU A 68 -19.46 -41.56 1.88
C LEU A 68 -18.66 -41.30 3.17
N LEU A 69 -18.51 -40.03 3.57
CA LEU A 69 -17.81 -39.69 4.81
C LEU A 69 -18.54 -40.18 6.08
N LYS A 70 -19.88 -40.28 6.05
CA LYS A 70 -20.68 -40.82 7.15
C LYS A 70 -20.41 -42.31 7.40
N GLU A 71 -19.98 -43.06 6.38
CA GLU A 71 -19.56 -44.46 6.55
C GLU A 71 -18.31 -44.59 7.42
N TYR A 72 -17.41 -43.59 7.41
CA TYR A 72 -16.22 -43.56 8.25
C TYR A 72 -16.49 -42.97 9.64
N ASN A 73 -17.33 -41.94 9.71
CA ASN A 73 -17.73 -41.30 10.95
C ASN A 73 -19.21 -40.88 10.85
N PRO A 74 -20.13 -41.59 11.54
CA PRO A 74 -21.55 -41.24 11.53
C PRO A 74 -21.84 -39.79 11.95
N GLU A 75 -20.99 -39.19 12.79
CA GLU A 75 -21.10 -37.82 13.31
C GLU A 75 -20.23 -36.80 12.56
N ILE A 76 -19.86 -37.08 11.29
CA ILE A 76 -18.96 -36.19 10.53
C ILE A 76 -19.52 -34.78 10.36
N VAL A 77 -20.84 -34.62 10.22
CA VAL A 77 -21.46 -33.30 10.04
C VAL A 77 -21.31 -32.48 11.31
N GLU A 78 -21.59 -33.07 12.46
CA GLU A 78 -21.43 -32.48 13.79
C GLU A 78 -19.96 -32.15 14.07
N ALA A 79 -19.04 -33.03 13.67
CA ALA A 79 -17.60 -32.79 13.79
C ALA A 79 -17.15 -31.59 12.93
N LEU A 80 -17.58 -31.49 11.67
CA LEU A 80 -17.28 -30.35 10.80
C LEU A 80 -17.87 -29.04 11.34
N VAL A 81 -19.11 -29.07 11.85
CA VAL A 81 -19.75 -27.90 12.47
C VAL A 81 -18.98 -27.47 13.72
N ARG A 82 -18.55 -28.42 14.57
CA ARG A 82 -17.73 -28.12 15.75
C ARG A 82 -16.39 -27.50 15.36
N THR A 83 -15.71 -28.04 14.35
CA THR A 83 -14.46 -27.47 13.82
C THR A 83 -14.68 -26.05 13.28
N ALA A 84 -15.75 -25.83 12.51
CA ALA A 84 -16.08 -24.51 11.98
C ALA A 84 -16.35 -23.49 13.09
N ARG A 85 -17.02 -23.91 14.17
CA ARG A 85 -17.27 -23.06 15.34
C ARG A 85 -15.98 -22.69 16.07
N ILE A 86 -15.11 -23.66 16.36
CA ILE A 86 -13.82 -23.40 17.01
C ILE A 86 -12.99 -22.45 16.16
N ALA A 87 -12.90 -22.70 14.85
CA ALA A 87 -12.19 -21.82 13.93
C ALA A 87 -12.80 -20.41 13.89
N GLN A 88 -14.13 -20.28 13.97
CA GLN A 88 -14.80 -18.98 14.04
C GLN A 88 -14.43 -18.21 15.31
N ASP A 89 -14.41 -18.89 16.47
CA ASP A 89 -14.02 -18.28 17.75
C ASP A 89 -12.54 -17.84 17.71
N ASP A 90 -11.65 -18.68 17.17
CA ASP A 90 -10.22 -18.36 17.00
C ASP A 90 -9.99 -17.18 16.05
N MET A 91 -10.71 -17.15 14.91
CA MET A 91 -10.65 -16.03 13.96
C MET A 91 -11.16 -14.73 14.60
N ALA A 92 -12.24 -14.77 15.37
CA ALA A 92 -12.75 -13.58 16.06
C ALA A 92 -11.74 -13.01 17.06
N PHE A 93 -10.99 -13.89 17.76
CA PHE A 93 -9.89 -13.46 18.62
C PHE A 93 -8.76 -12.82 17.81
N LEU A 94 -8.31 -13.45 16.71
CA LEU A 94 -7.28 -12.91 15.83
C LEU A 94 -7.67 -11.56 15.23
N GLU A 95 -8.92 -11.39 14.78
CA GLU A 95 -9.43 -10.12 14.27
C GLU A 95 -9.39 -9.02 15.32
N SER A 96 -9.73 -9.33 16.57
CA SER A 96 -9.66 -8.40 17.70
C SER A 96 -8.24 -7.91 17.95
N ASP A 97 -7.28 -8.84 17.97
CA ASP A 97 -5.86 -8.50 18.19
C ASP A 97 -5.24 -7.80 16.97
N ALA A 98 -5.62 -8.19 15.75
CA ALA A 98 -5.25 -7.49 14.54
C ALA A 98 -5.78 -6.05 14.53
N ALA A 99 -7.00 -5.81 15.02
CA ALA A 99 -7.54 -4.46 15.17
C ALA A 99 -6.70 -3.60 16.14
N LYS A 100 -6.28 -4.15 17.29
CA LYS A 100 -5.39 -3.44 18.23
C LYS A 100 -4.00 -3.19 17.65
N ALA A 101 -3.46 -4.15 16.91
CA ALA A 101 -2.16 -4.03 16.24
C ALA A 101 -2.22 -2.97 15.13
N TRP A 102 -3.31 -2.93 14.37
CA TRP A 102 -3.54 -2.00 13.26
C TRP A 102 -3.29 -0.55 13.69
N GLU A 103 -3.89 -0.10 14.79
CA GLU A 103 -3.73 1.27 15.32
C GLU A 103 -2.27 1.66 15.61
N LYS A 104 -1.40 0.69 15.89
CA LYS A 104 0.00 0.93 16.25
C LYS A 104 0.96 0.84 15.06
N VAL A 105 0.57 0.12 14.01
CA VAL A 105 1.49 -0.28 12.92
C VAL A 105 1.04 0.17 11.54
N ALA A 106 -0.24 0.47 11.35
CA ALA A 106 -0.85 0.74 10.06
C ALA A 106 -1.60 2.07 10.08
N ARG A 107 -1.64 2.75 8.95
CA ARG A 107 -2.47 3.93 8.74
C ARG A 107 -2.91 4.03 7.29
N LYS A 108 -4.10 4.57 7.07
CA LYS A 108 -4.59 4.88 5.73
C LYS A 108 -4.14 6.28 5.34
N GLU A 109 -3.41 6.39 4.24
CA GLU A 109 -3.00 7.65 3.63
C GLU A 109 -3.55 7.69 2.19
N GLN A 110 -4.51 8.57 1.91
CA GLN A 110 -5.22 8.61 0.63
C GLN A 110 -5.81 7.23 0.27
N ASN A 111 -5.45 6.67 -0.88
CA ASN A 111 -5.86 5.33 -1.33
C ASN A 111 -4.78 4.27 -1.12
N ASN A 112 -3.97 4.44 -0.06
CA ASN A 112 -2.89 3.53 0.32
C ASN A 112 -2.96 3.22 1.82
N ILE A 113 -2.49 2.02 2.19
CA ILE A 113 -2.21 1.62 3.55
C ILE A 113 -0.70 1.63 3.74
N VAL A 114 -0.24 2.33 4.78
CA VAL A 114 1.17 2.44 5.14
C VAL A 114 1.41 1.70 6.43
N PHE A 115 2.32 0.73 6.40
CA PHE A 115 2.76 -0.03 7.57
C PHE A 115 4.14 0.42 8.03
N GLU A 116 4.33 0.64 9.33
CA GLU A 116 5.66 0.86 9.91
C GLU A 116 6.43 -0.47 9.91
N LYS A 117 7.50 -0.54 9.11
CA LYS A 117 8.19 -1.81 8.78
C LYS A 117 8.68 -2.54 10.01
N LYS A 118 9.37 -1.82 10.92
CA LYS A 118 9.95 -2.41 12.13
C LYS A 118 8.89 -3.01 13.04
N LYS A 119 7.79 -2.27 13.28
CA LYS A 119 6.70 -2.75 14.14
C LYS A 119 5.93 -3.89 13.48
N PHE A 120 5.67 -3.79 12.17
CA PHE A 120 4.96 -4.83 11.43
C PHE A 120 5.72 -6.16 11.45
N LEU A 121 7.03 -6.13 11.17
CA LEU A 121 7.87 -7.33 11.18
C LEU A 121 8.04 -7.96 12.58
N ALA A 122 7.83 -7.19 13.64
CA ALA A 122 7.85 -7.69 15.01
C ALA A 122 6.56 -8.44 15.40
N LEU A 123 5.51 -8.36 14.60
CA LEU A 123 4.26 -9.07 14.86
C LEU A 123 4.38 -10.57 14.57
N PRO A 124 3.63 -11.44 15.26
CA PRO A 124 3.42 -12.82 14.86
C PRO A 124 2.92 -12.92 13.42
N LEU A 125 3.34 -13.98 12.71
CA LEU A 125 3.03 -14.16 11.29
C LEU A 125 1.52 -14.20 11.01
N ALA A 126 0.72 -14.77 11.92
CA ALA A 126 -0.74 -14.75 11.82
C ALA A 126 -1.28 -13.30 11.75
N LEU A 127 -0.81 -12.41 12.64
CA LEU A 127 -1.22 -11.01 12.61
C LEU A 127 -0.71 -10.28 11.37
N GLN A 128 0.48 -10.61 10.86
CA GLN A 128 0.95 -10.02 9.60
C GLN A 128 0.01 -10.35 8.43
N ARG A 129 -0.42 -11.61 8.31
CA ARG A 129 -1.38 -12.06 7.28
C ARG A 129 -2.73 -11.36 7.45
N GLU A 130 -3.26 -11.33 8.66
CA GLU A 130 -4.54 -10.67 8.95
C GLU A 130 -4.51 -9.17 8.64
N LEU A 131 -3.42 -8.47 8.98
CA LEU A 131 -3.27 -7.05 8.66
C LEU A 131 -3.16 -6.80 7.15
N LEU A 132 -2.51 -7.69 6.40
CA LEU A 132 -2.48 -7.60 4.93
C LEU A 132 -3.87 -7.77 4.34
N LEU A 133 -4.60 -8.82 4.74
CA LEU A 133 -5.97 -9.08 4.30
C LEU A 133 -6.89 -7.90 4.64
N LYS A 134 -6.86 -7.43 5.89
CA LYS A 134 -7.61 -6.24 6.33
C LYS A 134 -7.25 -5.00 5.50
N GLY A 135 -5.97 -4.81 5.17
CA GLY A 135 -5.52 -3.71 4.33
C GLY A 135 -6.06 -3.80 2.89
N ILE A 136 -6.03 -4.98 2.29
CA ILE A 136 -6.59 -5.23 0.96
C ILE A 136 -8.10 -5.01 0.95
N GLU A 137 -8.82 -5.59 1.92
CA GLU A 137 -10.26 -5.42 2.05
C GLU A 137 -10.64 -3.94 2.28
N THR A 138 -9.86 -3.19 3.06
CA THR A 138 -10.09 -1.75 3.27
C THR A 138 -9.96 -0.93 1.98
N LEU A 139 -9.16 -1.39 1.02
CA LEU A 139 -8.90 -0.70 -0.25
C LEU A 139 -9.86 -1.12 -1.37
N VAL A 140 -10.23 -2.40 -1.42
CA VAL A 140 -11.00 -3.00 -2.53
C VAL A 140 -12.44 -3.34 -2.12
N GLY A 141 -12.70 -3.54 -0.82
CA GLY A 141 -13.99 -3.92 -0.27
C GLY A 141 -14.31 -5.42 -0.38
N THR A 142 -13.36 -6.23 -0.87
CA THR A 142 -13.53 -7.68 -0.99
C THR A 142 -12.16 -8.39 -1.06
N LEU A 143 -12.15 -9.67 -0.69
CA LEU A 143 -11.00 -10.57 -0.78
C LEU A 143 -11.18 -11.70 -1.81
N LYS A 144 -12.22 -11.62 -2.66
CA LYS A 144 -12.65 -12.73 -3.52
C LYS A 144 -11.52 -13.32 -4.39
N ASP A 145 -10.66 -12.47 -4.94
CA ASP A 145 -9.58 -12.87 -5.85
C ASP A 145 -8.22 -12.93 -5.13
N ILE A 146 -8.21 -12.76 -3.80
CA ILE A 146 -7.01 -12.81 -2.97
C ILE A 146 -6.85 -14.21 -2.38
N GLU A 147 -5.98 -14.99 -3.02
CA GLU A 147 -5.57 -16.29 -2.52
C GLU A 147 -4.36 -16.24 -1.58
N LEU A 148 -4.13 -17.33 -0.82
CA LEU A 148 -3.01 -17.47 0.11
C LEU A 148 -1.65 -17.26 -0.57
N VAL A 149 -1.49 -17.69 -1.82
CA VAL A 149 -0.23 -17.54 -2.58
C VAL A 149 0.19 -16.07 -2.69
N HIS A 150 -0.76 -15.15 -2.84
CA HIS A 150 -0.47 -13.71 -2.93
C HIS A 150 0.02 -13.15 -1.59
N ILE A 151 -0.57 -13.61 -0.49
CA ILE A 151 -0.18 -13.19 0.86
C ILE A 151 1.21 -13.73 1.20
N GLU A 152 1.48 -15.00 0.90
CA GLU A 152 2.81 -15.59 1.13
C GLU A 152 3.88 -14.93 0.26
N GLU A 153 3.58 -14.57 -1.00
CA GLU A 153 4.51 -13.82 -1.85
C GLU A 153 4.91 -12.48 -1.21
N VAL A 154 3.94 -11.77 -0.63
CA VAL A 154 4.19 -10.52 0.10
C VAL A 154 5.06 -10.76 1.33
N ILE A 155 4.70 -11.73 2.17
CA ILE A 155 5.45 -12.10 3.38
C ILE A 155 6.91 -12.45 3.04
N ASP A 156 7.14 -13.25 2.01
CA ASP A 156 8.48 -13.67 1.58
C ASP A 156 9.30 -12.49 1.06
N ALA A 157 8.64 -11.60 0.31
CA ALA A 157 9.29 -10.41 -0.21
C ALA A 157 9.66 -9.40 0.88
N MET A 158 8.89 -9.28 1.98
CA MET A 158 9.17 -8.34 3.08
C MET A 158 10.57 -8.50 3.69
N ARG A 159 11.19 -9.68 3.55
CA ARG A 159 12.55 -9.99 4.00
C ARG A 159 13.65 -9.55 3.03
N LYS A 160 13.28 -9.05 1.84
CA LYS A 160 14.20 -8.61 0.78
C LYS A 160 14.52 -7.11 0.90
N PRO A 161 15.55 -6.62 0.20
CA PRO A 161 15.92 -5.20 0.21
C PRO A 161 14.80 -4.26 -0.25
N ALA A 162 14.90 -2.98 0.14
CA ALA A 162 13.98 -1.93 -0.28
C ALA A 162 14.02 -1.67 -1.79
N GLY A 163 12.89 -1.21 -2.35
CA GLY A 163 12.71 -0.93 -3.77
C GLY A 163 11.98 -2.03 -4.55
N ARG A 164 11.68 -3.17 -3.91
CA ARG A 164 10.88 -4.23 -4.51
C ARG A 164 9.39 -3.86 -4.51
N VAL A 165 8.73 -4.17 -5.62
CA VAL A 165 7.28 -4.01 -5.82
C VAL A 165 6.70 -5.37 -6.16
N ILE A 166 5.56 -5.70 -5.57
CA ILE A 166 4.77 -6.90 -5.86
C ILE A 166 3.42 -6.42 -6.37
N ILE A 167 2.98 -7.02 -7.47
CA ILE A 167 1.68 -6.73 -8.05
C ILE A 167 0.71 -7.80 -7.55
N LEU A 168 -0.37 -7.34 -6.94
CA LEU A 168 -1.46 -8.15 -6.42
C LEU A 168 -2.70 -7.99 -7.33
N PRO A 169 -3.71 -8.86 -7.19
CA PRO A 169 -5.00 -8.68 -7.86
C PRO A 169 -5.60 -7.27 -7.65
N ASP A 170 -6.53 -6.88 -8.53
CA ASP A 170 -7.18 -5.55 -8.55
C ASP A 170 -6.22 -4.36 -8.76
N SER A 171 -5.07 -4.61 -9.39
CA SER A 171 -4.00 -3.62 -9.62
C SER A 171 -3.47 -3.00 -8.32
N LEU A 172 -3.48 -3.78 -7.25
CA LEU A 172 -2.83 -3.39 -6.00
C LEU A 172 -1.32 -3.62 -6.13
N GLU A 173 -0.56 -2.71 -5.55
CA GLU A 173 0.88 -2.81 -5.45
C GLU A 173 1.27 -2.86 -3.97
N PHE A 174 2.16 -3.79 -3.63
CA PHE A 174 2.85 -3.82 -2.35
C PHE A 174 4.31 -3.42 -2.55
N VAL A 175 4.71 -2.32 -1.93
CA VAL A 175 6.01 -1.66 -2.11
C VAL A 175 6.80 -1.71 -0.82
N ILE A 176 8.04 -2.18 -0.93
CA ILE A 176 8.97 -2.22 0.19
C ILE A 176 9.82 -0.96 0.17
N GLU A 177 9.60 -0.07 1.13
CA GLU A 177 10.47 1.08 1.36
C GLU A 177 11.45 0.81 2.51
N TYR A 178 12.29 1.80 2.83
CA TYR A 178 13.33 1.67 3.84
C TYR A 178 12.73 1.42 5.23
N GLU A 179 11.82 2.29 5.67
CA GLU A 179 11.26 2.29 7.03
C GLU A 179 9.77 1.89 7.08
N ARG A 180 9.15 1.68 5.92
CA ARG A 180 7.72 1.36 5.80
C ARG A 180 7.43 0.40 4.66
N PHE A 181 6.27 -0.22 4.72
CA PHE A 181 5.63 -0.90 3.59
C PHE A 181 4.43 -0.08 3.12
N VAL A 182 4.17 -0.07 1.83
CA VAL A 182 3.01 0.63 1.25
C VAL A 182 2.21 -0.34 0.42
N LEU A 183 0.91 -0.45 0.70
CA LEU A 183 -0.05 -1.24 -0.07
C LEU A 183 -1.09 -0.29 -0.68
N GLY A 184 -1.32 -0.34 -1.98
CA GLY A 184 -2.37 0.46 -2.61
C GLY A 184 -2.32 0.47 -4.13
N LYS A 185 -3.25 1.19 -4.76
CA LYS A 185 -3.35 1.26 -6.24
C LYS A 185 -2.42 2.29 -6.88
N ASP A 186 -1.98 3.28 -6.10
CA ASP A 186 -0.99 4.27 -6.53
C ASP A 186 -0.10 4.64 -5.33
N PRO A 187 0.83 3.76 -4.94
CA PRO A 187 1.80 4.08 -3.88
C PRO A 187 2.66 5.30 -4.21
N ALA A 188 2.84 5.61 -5.50
CA ALA A 188 3.63 6.75 -5.95
C ALA A 188 2.93 8.09 -5.67
N ALA A 189 1.59 8.11 -5.49
CA ALA A 189 0.84 9.28 -5.03
C ALA A 189 1.29 9.79 -3.65
N LEU A 190 1.89 8.93 -2.82
CA LEU A 190 2.48 9.34 -1.53
C LEU A 190 3.78 10.13 -1.68
N SER A 191 4.29 10.31 -2.91
CA SER A 191 5.43 11.17 -3.14
C SER A 191 5.08 12.63 -2.87
N PRO A 192 5.87 13.35 -2.05
CA PRO A 192 5.66 14.77 -1.84
C PRO A 192 6.11 15.59 -3.05
N PHE A 193 6.77 14.97 -4.04
CA PHE A 193 7.21 15.61 -5.28
C PHE A 193 6.14 15.44 -6.36
N PRO A 194 5.58 16.54 -6.90
CA PRO A 194 4.76 16.51 -8.11
C PRO A 194 5.48 15.83 -9.27
N GLN A 195 4.69 15.23 -10.17
CA GLN A 195 5.26 14.57 -11.33
C GLN A 195 5.84 15.60 -12.31
N LEU A 196 7.12 15.44 -12.64
CA LEU A 196 7.79 16.22 -13.66
C LEU A 196 7.96 15.34 -14.91
N ARG A 197 7.45 15.79 -16.06
CA ARG A 197 7.62 15.10 -17.35
C ARG A 197 8.26 16.05 -18.34
N GLY A 198 9.42 15.66 -18.87
CA GLY A 198 10.19 16.47 -19.83
C GLY A 198 11.27 17.31 -19.17
N GLU A 199 11.87 18.17 -19.99
CA GLU A 199 12.94 19.10 -19.62
C GLU A 199 12.49 20.53 -19.90
N PHE A 200 12.76 21.42 -18.95
CA PHE A 200 12.25 22.79 -18.97
C PHE A 200 13.37 23.77 -18.73
N LYS A 201 13.53 24.75 -19.64
CA LYS A 201 14.47 25.86 -19.45
C LYS A 201 13.96 26.82 -18.36
N LEU A 202 14.84 27.20 -17.45
CA LEU A 202 14.55 28.19 -16.41
C LEU A 202 14.76 29.62 -16.94
N ASN A 203 13.92 30.53 -16.47
CA ASN A 203 14.11 31.96 -16.64
C ASN A 203 15.10 32.44 -15.59
N VAL A 204 16.26 32.95 -16.02
CA VAL A 204 17.33 33.41 -15.13
C VAL A 204 17.73 34.86 -15.50
N PRO A 205 17.44 35.86 -14.63
CA PRO A 205 16.53 35.78 -13.49
C PRO A 205 15.07 35.69 -13.95
N GLY A 206 14.18 35.22 -13.08
CA GLY A 206 12.75 35.19 -13.38
C GLY A 206 12.00 34.08 -12.68
N THR A 207 10.76 33.86 -13.12
CA THR A 207 9.91 32.78 -12.64
C THR A 207 9.53 31.86 -13.80
N THR A 208 9.61 30.56 -13.57
CA THR A 208 9.20 29.52 -14.52
C THR A 208 8.13 28.65 -13.88
N LYS A 209 7.02 28.45 -14.59
CA LYS A 209 5.97 27.51 -14.18
C LYS A 209 6.27 26.15 -14.80
N LEU A 210 6.32 25.11 -13.96
CA LEU A 210 6.49 23.71 -14.34
C LEU A 210 5.27 22.91 -13.85
N PRO A 211 5.05 21.68 -14.35
CA PRO A 211 4.03 20.80 -13.80
C PRO A 211 4.18 20.62 -12.28
N GLY A 212 3.22 21.14 -11.51
CA GLY A 212 3.19 21.09 -10.05
C GLY A 212 4.22 21.96 -9.31
N TRP A 213 5.02 22.77 -10.03
CA TRP A 213 6.04 23.63 -9.43
C TRP A 213 6.03 25.04 -10.01
N VAL A 214 6.39 26.00 -9.16
CA VAL A 214 6.83 27.34 -9.56
C VAL A 214 8.26 27.49 -9.08
N VAL A 215 9.16 27.74 -10.03
CA VAL A 215 10.58 27.97 -9.77
C VAL A 215 10.86 29.45 -9.90
N THR A 216 11.38 30.06 -8.85
CA THR A 216 11.85 31.45 -8.87
C THR A 216 13.37 31.44 -8.79
N VAL A 217 13.99 32.17 -9.71
CA VAL A 217 15.44 32.32 -9.82
C VAL A 217 15.79 33.79 -9.70
N THR A 218 16.62 34.14 -8.72
CA THR A 218 17.08 35.52 -8.50
C THR A 218 18.59 35.57 -8.37
N VAL A 219 19.21 36.57 -8.99
CA VAL A 219 20.64 36.85 -8.81
C VAL A 219 20.75 37.92 -7.73
N VAL A 220 21.44 37.60 -6.63
CA VAL A 220 21.56 38.47 -5.45
C VAL A 220 23.02 38.58 -5.01
N PRO A 221 23.42 39.67 -4.34
CA PRO A 221 24.76 39.78 -3.80
C PRO A 221 24.98 38.85 -2.58
N PRO A 222 26.24 38.53 -2.21
CA PRO A 222 26.58 37.48 -1.23
C PRO A 222 26.10 37.75 0.20
N ASP A 223 25.94 39.03 0.55
CA ASP A 223 25.42 39.52 1.83
C ASP A 223 23.96 39.11 2.09
N VAL A 224 23.21 38.76 1.04
CA VAL A 224 21.81 38.29 1.12
C VAL A 224 21.72 36.80 1.48
N LEU A 225 22.85 36.09 1.59
CA LEU A 225 22.87 34.66 1.95
C LEU A 225 22.18 34.42 3.29
N LYS A 226 20.91 34.00 3.25
CA LYS A 226 20.19 33.54 4.44
C LYS A 226 20.54 32.08 4.66
N ARG A 227 21.02 31.74 5.86
CA ARG A 227 21.26 30.34 6.28
C ARG A 227 19.96 29.54 6.47
N ASP A 228 18.82 30.16 6.23
CA ASP A 228 17.51 29.52 6.32
C ASP A 228 17.30 28.64 5.07
N VAL A 229 17.85 27.43 5.14
CA VAL A 229 17.75 26.43 4.08
C VAL A 229 16.39 25.75 4.18
N ALA A 230 15.35 26.41 3.68
CA ALA A 230 14.08 25.74 3.45
C ALA A 230 14.30 24.57 2.48
N ASP A 231 13.56 23.47 2.66
CA ASP A 231 13.75 22.20 1.93
C ASP A 231 13.76 22.32 0.40
N TYR A 232 13.30 23.42 -0.19
CA TYR A 232 13.26 23.64 -1.64
C TYR A 232 13.93 24.94 -2.05
N LYS A 233 14.98 25.34 -1.33
CA LYS A 233 15.78 26.53 -1.62
C LYS A 233 17.27 26.21 -1.65
N ALA A 234 17.98 26.74 -2.63
CA ALA A 234 19.44 26.62 -2.74
C ALA A 234 20.08 27.93 -3.19
N TYR A 235 21.32 28.14 -2.76
CA TYR A 235 22.21 29.21 -3.20
C TYR A 235 23.41 28.59 -3.89
N LEU A 236 23.68 29.04 -5.11
CA LEU A 236 24.80 28.58 -5.92
C LEU A 236 25.66 29.78 -6.33
N ASP A 237 26.92 29.55 -6.65
CA ASP A 237 27.78 30.53 -7.28
C ASP A 237 27.28 30.80 -8.70
N PHE A 238 26.88 32.05 -8.98
CA PHE A 238 26.30 32.41 -10.28
C PHE A 238 27.29 32.30 -11.43
N GLU A 239 28.56 32.67 -11.21
CA GLU A 239 29.59 32.62 -12.25
C GLU A 239 29.90 31.16 -12.66
N LYS A 240 29.89 30.23 -11.69
CA LYS A 240 30.11 28.79 -11.95
C LYS A 240 28.88 28.05 -12.48
N THR A 241 27.69 28.59 -12.23
CA THR A 241 26.41 27.95 -12.62
C THR A 241 25.96 28.39 -14.01
N GLY A 242 26.12 29.68 -14.33
CA GLY A 242 25.63 30.29 -15.55
C GLY A 242 24.11 30.53 -15.56
N LYS A 243 23.60 31.02 -16.69
CA LYS A 243 22.19 31.38 -16.91
C LYS A 243 21.37 30.31 -17.63
N ASP A 244 22.04 29.41 -18.36
CA ASP A 244 21.38 28.40 -19.18
C ASP A 244 21.06 27.16 -18.35
N LEU A 245 20.03 27.29 -17.51
CA LEU A 245 19.60 26.22 -16.62
C LEU A 245 18.38 25.49 -17.14
N THR A 246 18.37 24.18 -16.96
CA THR A 246 17.21 23.33 -17.20
C THR A 246 16.82 22.56 -15.95
N VAL A 247 15.54 22.19 -15.88
CA VAL A 247 14.99 21.31 -14.84
C VAL A 247 14.37 20.10 -15.52
N ARG A 248 14.76 18.91 -15.06
CA ARG A 248 14.24 17.63 -15.55
C ARG A 248 14.21 16.59 -14.44
N SER A 249 13.59 15.44 -14.73
CA SER A 249 13.78 14.23 -13.93
C SER A 249 15.19 13.66 -14.17
N ARG A 250 15.60 12.77 -13.28
CA ARG A 250 16.84 12.01 -13.43
C ARG A 250 16.84 11.20 -14.74
N GLN A 251 18.03 10.97 -15.28
CA GLN A 251 18.26 10.14 -16.45
C GLN A 251 19.25 9.00 -16.13
N PRO A 252 19.14 7.84 -16.80
CA PRO A 252 20.13 6.78 -16.67
C PRO A 252 21.55 7.29 -16.97
N GLY A 253 22.49 7.00 -16.09
CA GLY A 253 23.88 7.44 -16.24
C GLY A 253 24.21 8.78 -15.58
N ASP A 254 23.22 9.54 -15.09
CA ASP A 254 23.44 10.81 -14.39
C ASP A 254 24.50 10.70 -13.28
N ARG A 255 25.40 11.68 -13.26
CA ARG A 255 26.43 11.85 -12.23
C ARG A 255 26.52 13.30 -11.80
N PHE A 256 26.87 13.50 -10.54
CA PHE A 256 27.18 14.82 -9.99
C PHE A 256 28.18 14.68 -8.85
N HIS A 257 28.74 15.79 -8.37
CA HIS A 257 29.67 15.84 -7.26
C HIS A 257 28.92 16.40 -6.05
N PRO A 258 28.36 15.58 -5.13
CA PRO A 258 27.56 16.11 -4.04
C PRO A 258 28.40 16.98 -3.10
N MET A 259 27.86 18.13 -2.69
CA MET A 259 28.59 19.06 -1.81
C MET A 259 29.11 18.38 -0.55
N GLY A 260 30.40 18.56 -0.25
CA GLY A 260 31.12 17.96 0.88
C GLY A 260 31.66 16.55 0.64
N MET A 261 31.49 15.99 -0.56
CA MET A 261 32.18 14.76 -0.97
C MET A 261 33.46 15.09 -1.73
N THR A 262 34.45 14.19 -1.71
CA THR A 262 35.70 14.36 -2.47
C THR A 262 35.56 13.96 -3.94
N GLU A 263 34.72 12.99 -4.24
CA GLU A 263 34.62 12.38 -5.58
C GLU A 263 33.20 12.44 -6.18
N PRO A 264 33.08 12.56 -7.52
CA PRO A 264 31.80 12.50 -8.22
C PRO A 264 31.12 11.13 -8.12
N LYS A 265 29.79 11.13 -7.98
CA LYS A 265 28.98 9.94 -7.76
C LYS A 265 27.83 9.82 -8.75
N LYS A 266 27.42 8.58 -9.06
CA LYS A 266 26.18 8.33 -9.80
C LYS A 266 24.99 8.85 -9.00
N LEU A 267 24.09 9.59 -9.65
CA LEU A 267 22.91 10.16 -9.00
C LEU A 267 22.05 9.06 -8.35
N ASN A 268 21.87 7.92 -9.03
CA ASN A 268 21.12 6.80 -8.46
C ASN A 268 21.74 6.27 -7.15
N GLN A 269 23.07 6.20 -7.07
CA GLN A 269 23.74 5.76 -5.84
C GLN A 269 23.56 6.79 -4.72
N PHE A 270 23.69 8.09 -5.03
CA PHE A 270 23.41 9.15 -4.07
C PHE A 270 21.98 9.07 -3.52
N MET A 271 20.99 8.82 -4.37
CA MET A 271 19.58 8.68 -3.95
C MET A 271 19.35 7.44 -3.07
N VAL A 272 20.06 6.33 -3.33
CA VAL A 272 20.03 5.14 -2.49
C VAL A 272 20.62 5.42 -1.11
N ASP A 273 21.78 6.06 -1.04
CA ASP A 273 22.48 6.33 0.21
C ASP A 273 21.74 7.37 1.06
N SER A 274 21.06 8.32 0.40
CA SER A 274 20.16 9.29 1.04
C SER A 274 18.80 8.67 1.43
N LYS A 275 18.64 7.34 1.31
CA LYS A 275 17.42 6.58 1.61
C LYS A 275 16.15 7.14 0.94
N ILE A 276 16.29 7.69 -0.27
CA ILE A 276 15.16 8.23 -1.02
C ILE A 276 14.28 7.07 -1.52
N PRO A 277 12.98 7.03 -1.22
CA PRO A 277 12.07 6.00 -1.69
C PRO A 277 12.11 5.85 -3.21
N HIS A 278 12.12 4.61 -3.70
CA HIS A 278 12.28 4.31 -5.13
C HIS A 278 11.28 5.08 -6.00
N LEU A 279 10.00 5.09 -5.62
CA LEU A 279 8.91 5.75 -6.33
C LEU A 279 9.03 7.28 -6.37
N TRP A 280 9.83 7.88 -5.47
CA TRP A 280 10.03 9.33 -5.45
C TRP A 280 11.16 9.77 -6.38
N ARG A 281 12.11 8.87 -6.69
CA ARG A 281 13.35 9.21 -7.41
C ARG A 281 13.11 9.80 -8.79
N GLU A 282 12.09 9.32 -9.50
CA GLU A 282 11.71 9.84 -10.82
C GLU A 282 10.98 11.19 -10.75
N ARG A 283 10.45 11.56 -9.58
CA ARG A 283 9.68 12.79 -9.36
C ARG A 283 10.51 13.94 -8.80
N ILE A 284 11.70 13.65 -8.26
CA ILE A 284 12.60 14.68 -7.72
C ILE A 284 13.17 15.49 -8.87
N PRO A 285 12.96 16.83 -8.89
CA PRO A 285 13.57 17.69 -9.89
C PRO A 285 15.09 17.72 -9.73
N VAL A 286 15.78 17.71 -10.86
CA VAL A 286 17.22 17.93 -10.96
C VAL A 286 17.44 19.17 -11.79
N VAL A 287 18.20 20.13 -11.26
CA VAL A 287 18.61 21.34 -11.97
C VAL A 287 19.96 21.07 -12.61
N CYS A 288 20.07 21.39 -13.90
CA CYS A 288 21.25 21.17 -14.71
C CYS A 288 21.72 22.48 -15.34
N SER A 289 23.02 22.70 -15.36
CA SER A 289 23.68 23.57 -16.34
C SER A 289 24.03 22.75 -17.59
N PRO A 290 24.54 23.36 -18.67
CA PRO A 290 24.96 22.62 -19.87
C PRO A 290 26.07 21.60 -19.58
N GLU A 291 26.82 21.80 -18.50
CA GLU A 291 28.00 21.00 -18.16
C GLU A 291 27.68 19.88 -17.15
N GLN A 292 26.73 20.11 -16.25
CA GLN A 292 26.53 19.23 -15.10
C GLN A 292 25.19 19.44 -14.40
N ILE A 293 24.81 18.45 -13.59
CA ILE A 293 23.81 18.64 -12.55
C ILE A 293 24.38 19.60 -11.51
N VAL A 294 23.61 20.64 -11.17
CA VAL A 294 24.00 21.66 -10.18
C VAL A 294 23.24 21.51 -8.87
N TRP A 295 22.04 20.90 -8.90
CA TRP A 295 21.26 20.69 -7.69
C TRP A 295 20.25 19.55 -7.83
N VAL A 296 20.26 18.62 -6.86
CA VAL A 296 19.18 17.65 -6.63
C VAL A 296 18.21 18.28 -5.64
N VAL A 297 17.03 18.69 -6.13
CA VAL A 297 16.13 19.60 -5.40
C VAL A 297 15.65 18.99 -4.09
N GLY A 298 15.93 19.71 -3.00
CA GLY A 298 15.67 19.32 -1.61
C GLY A 298 16.58 18.25 -1.03
N TYR A 299 17.72 18.00 -1.68
CA TYR A 299 18.74 17.11 -1.15
C TYR A 299 20.12 17.76 -1.12
N ARG A 300 20.77 17.95 -2.27
CA ARG A 300 22.18 18.38 -2.30
C ARG A 300 22.53 19.13 -3.57
N ILE A 301 23.28 20.22 -3.41
CA ILE A 301 23.91 20.95 -4.52
C ILE A 301 25.19 20.23 -4.97
N ASP A 302 25.65 20.55 -6.17
CA ASP A 302 26.96 20.11 -6.66
C ASP A 302 28.09 20.94 -6.02
N GLU A 303 29.18 20.27 -5.63
CA GLU A 303 30.36 20.83 -4.99
C GLU A 303 31.01 21.94 -5.84
N ARG A 304 30.95 21.82 -7.17
CA ARG A 304 31.60 22.74 -8.10
C ARG A 304 30.90 24.09 -8.18
N VAL A 305 29.61 24.15 -7.84
CA VAL A 305 28.80 25.38 -7.86
C VAL A 305 28.51 25.94 -6.46
N LYS A 306 29.17 25.41 -5.41
CA LYS A 306 28.98 25.90 -4.05
C LYS A 306 29.44 27.35 -3.92
N VAL A 307 28.76 28.07 -3.04
CA VAL A 307 29.14 29.45 -2.65
C VAL A 307 30.45 29.41 -1.86
N MET A 308 31.38 30.29 -2.24
CA MET A 308 32.69 30.45 -1.62
C MET A 308 32.89 31.91 -1.17
N PRO A 309 33.88 32.22 -0.30
CA PRO A 309 34.15 33.59 0.14
C PRO A 309 34.40 34.57 -1.02
N GLU A 310 34.96 34.09 -2.13
CA GLU A 310 35.22 34.86 -3.35
C GLU A 310 34.01 35.02 -4.29
N THR A 311 32.89 34.32 -4.03
CA THR A 311 31.69 34.39 -4.87
C THR A 311 31.14 35.81 -4.88
N LYS A 312 31.05 36.43 -6.07
CA LYS A 312 30.57 37.81 -6.24
C LYS A 312 29.06 37.92 -6.36
N GLN A 313 28.41 36.90 -6.90
CA GLN A 313 26.97 36.87 -7.15
C GLN A 313 26.43 35.48 -6.82
N LEU A 314 25.32 35.45 -6.10
CA LEU A 314 24.59 34.24 -5.77
C LEU A 314 23.44 34.04 -6.74
N LEU A 315 23.28 32.82 -7.18
CA LEU A 315 22.04 32.35 -7.79
C LEU A 315 21.17 31.72 -6.71
N GLU A 316 20.11 32.40 -6.32
CA GLU A 316 19.07 31.86 -5.45
C GLU A 316 18.03 31.12 -6.30
N LEU A 317 17.87 29.83 -6.07
CA LEU A 317 16.86 28.97 -6.67
C LEU A 317 15.83 28.58 -5.60
N LYS A 318 14.55 28.83 -5.86
CA LYS A 318 13.45 28.48 -4.96
C LYS A 318 12.35 27.73 -5.70
N PHE A 319 12.06 26.52 -5.26
CA PHE A 319 10.96 25.70 -5.74
C PHE A 319 9.77 25.80 -4.79
N ARG A 320 8.57 26.06 -5.34
CA ARG A 320 7.30 26.08 -4.60
C ARG A 320 6.31 25.15 -5.27
N ARG A 321 5.67 24.27 -4.52
CA ARG A 321 4.60 23.40 -5.02
C ARG A 321 3.35 24.22 -5.30
N VAL A 322 2.61 23.84 -6.33
CA VAL A 322 1.32 24.46 -6.71
C VAL A 322 0.19 23.48 -6.51
#